data_AF-A0A7S3EWQ1-F1
#
_entry.id   AF-A0A7S3EWQ1-F1
#
_cell.length_a   1.000
_cell.length_b   1.000
_cell.length_c   1.000
_cell.angle_alpha   90.00
_cell.angle_beta   90.00
_cell.angle_gamma   90.00
#
_symmetry.space_group_name_H-M   'P 1'
#
loop_
_entity.id
_entity.type
_entity.pdbx_description
1 polymer ?
#
loop_
_entity_poly.entity_id
_entity_poly.type
_entity_poly.pdbx_seq_one_letter_code
_entity_poly.pdbx_strand_id
1 'polypeptide(L)'
;FSKRPPAIAAWLTGVDLAYVKAILESREILLEVGLDTQYLLARMRTGGQSMEAQQYEEAKLRTRGLHFLSVQEGPESEQPDGFWLLKDIESAAKAISAMR
;
A
#
# COMPACT_ATOMS: atom_id res chain seq x y z
N PHE A 1 15.90 2.29 -10.93
CA PHE A 1 14.62 2.78 -11.50
C PHE A 1 14.43 2.20 -12.90
N SER A 2 13.20 2.07 -13.41
CA SER A 2 12.90 1.41 -14.69
C SER A 2 11.81 2.15 -15.45
N LYS A 3 11.68 1.95 -16.77
CA LYS A 3 10.64 2.55 -17.62
C LYS A 3 9.25 1.86 -17.55
N ARG A 4 9.02 1.06 -16.51
CA ARG A 4 7.78 0.30 -16.29
C ARG A 4 6.64 1.03 -15.56
N PRO A 5 6.81 2.20 -14.89
CA PRO A 5 5.72 2.86 -14.18
C PRO A 5 4.44 3.02 -14.99
N PRO A 6 4.46 3.47 -16.27
CA PRO A 6 3.22 3.58 -17.06
C PRO A 6 2.50 2.24 -17.23
N ALA A 7 3.27 1.16 -17.46
CA ALA A 7 2.70 -0.18 -17.62
C ALA A 7 2.14 -0.74 -16.31
N ILE A 8 2.82 -0.48 -15.19
CA ILE A 8 2.34 -0.87 -13.85
C ILE A 8 1.07 -0.09 -13.52
N ALA A 9 1.04 1.22 -13.78
CA ALA A 9 -0.12 2.05 -13.53
C ALA A 9 -1.32 1.60 -14.37
N ALA A 10 -1.12 1.34 -15.66
CA ALA A 10 -2.17 0.81 -16.54
C ALA A 10 -2.72 -0.54 -16.06
N TRP A 11 -1.85 -1.44 -15.56
CA TRP A 11 -2.29 -2.70 -14.97
C TRP A 11 -3.12 -2.48 -13.70
N LEU A 12 -2.67 -1.60 -12.79
CA LEU A 12 -3.40 -1.27 -11.56
C LEU A 12 -4.76 -0.62 -11.82
N THR A 13 -4.93 0.14 -12.90
CA THR A 13 -6.24 0.67 -13.32
C THR A 13 -7.22 -0.42 -13.74
N GLY A 14 -6.72 -1.56 -14.24
CA GLY A 14 -7.54 -2.67 -14.70
C GLY A 14 -7.98 -3.64 -13.59
N VAL A 15 -7.50 -3.48 -12.36
CA VAL A 15 -7.84 -4.33 -11.22
C VAL A 15 -8.64 -3.56 -10.18
N ASP A 16 -9.51 -4.26 -9.46
CA ASP A 16 -10.31 -3.68 -8.37
C ASP A 16 -9.44 -3.52 -7.11
N LEU A 17 -8.53 -2.56 -7.13
CA LEU A 17 -7.57 -2.34 -6.04
C LEU A 17 -8.28 -1.87 -4.77
N ALA A 18 -8.22 -2.67 -3.71
CA ALA A 18 -8.86 -2.37 -2.43
C ALA A 18 -7.93 -1.57 -1.51
N TYR A 19 -6.78 -2.14 -1.12
CA TYR A 19 -5.81 -1.50 -0.24
C TYR A 19 -4.43 -2.15 -0.29
N VAL A 20 -3.44 -1.46 0.28
CA VAL A 20 -2.07 -1.96 0.47
C VAL A 20 -1.84 -2.30 1.94
N LYS A 21 -1.25 -3.47 2.20
CA LYS A 21 -1.00 -3.98 3.54
C LYS A 21 0.44 -4.47 3.69
N ALA A 22 1.12 -4.02 4.73
CA ALA A 22 2.40 -4.57 5.14
C ALA A 22 2.20 -5.65 6.22
N ILE A 23 2.74 -6.84 5.98
CA ILE A 23 2.73 -7.97 6.91
C ILE A 23 4.14 -8.11 7.47
N LEU A 24 4.32 -7.71 8.72
CA LEU A 24 5.65 -7.56 9.33
C LEU A 24 6.27 -8.91 9.70
N GLU A 25 5.43 -9.88 10.07
CA GLU A 25 5.83 -11.24 10.41
C GLU A 25 6.47 -11.94 9.21
N SER A 26 5.83 -11.84 8.03
CA SER A 26 6.36 -12.42 6.78
C SER A 26 7.29 -11.48 6.00
N ARG A 27 7.40 -10.21 6.42
CA ARG A 27 8.16 -9.15 5.74
C ARG A 27 7.69 -8.92 4.31
N GLU A 28 6.39 -8.90 4.09
CA GLU A 28 5.76 -8.73 2.78
C GLU A 28 4.89 -7.48 2.71
N ILE A 29 4.79 -6.91 1.51
CA ILE A 29 3.82 -5.87 1.17
C ILE A 29 2.87 -6.49 0.15
N LEU A 30 1.59 -6.46 0.47
CA LEU A 30 0.52 -7.07 -0.31
C LEU A 30 -0.38 -6.00 -0.93
N LEU A 31 -0.85 -6.28 -2.15
CA LEU A 31 -1.97 -5.61 -2.78
C LEU A 31 -3.21 -6.48 -2.61
N GLU A 32 -4.23 -5.92 -1.98
CA GLU A 32 -5.54 -6.55 -1.84
C GLU A 32 -6.41 -6.09 -3.00
N VAL A 33 -6.99 -7.04 -3.73
CA VAL A 33 -7.75 -6.79 -4.96
C VAL A 33 -9.07 -7.56 -4.89
N GLY A 34 -10.17 -6.86 -5.15
CA GLY A 34 -11.52 -7.43 -5.07
C GLY A 34 -11.82 -7.94 -3.66
N LEU A 35 -12.38 -9.16 -3.57
CA LEU A 35 -12.87 -9.73 -2.31
C LEU A 35 -11.93 -10.77 -1.68
N ASP A 36 -11.15 -11.49 -2.49
CA ASP A 36 -10.41 -12.68 -2.06
C ASP A 36 -9.02 -12.82 -2.72
N THR A 37 -8.60 -11.81 -3.50
CA THR A 37 -7.36 -11.89 -4.26
C THR A 37 -6.29 -11.01 -3.64
N GLN A 38 -5.11 -11.61 -3.43
CA GLN A 38 -3.94 -10.93 -2.90
C GLN A 38 -2.75 -11.13 -3.83
N TYR A 39 -2.02 -10.04 -4.10
CA TYR A 39 -0.76 -10.08 -4.81
C TYR A 39 0.38 -9.65 -3.92
N LEU A 40 1.48 -10.40 -3.93
CA LEU A 40 2.73 -9.95 -3.35
C LEU A 40 3.33 -8.82 -4.20
N LEU A 41 3.38 -7.61 -3.64
CA LEU A 41 3.98 -6.45 -4.29
C LEU A 41 5.50 -6.41 -4.09
N ALA A 42 5.94 -6.58 -2.84
CA ALA A 42 7.34 -6.47 -2.48
C ALA A 42 7.67 -7.23 -1.19
N ARG A 43 8.95 -7.48 -0.98
CA ARG A 43 9.49 -8.02 0.29
C ARG A 43 10.39 -6.99 0.95
N MET A 44 10.23 -6.82 2.25
CA MET A 44 11.14 -6.06 3.10
C MET A 44 12.38 -6.91 3.37
N ARG A 45 13.54 -6.42 2.92
CA ARG A 45 14.81 -7.13 3.00
C ARG A 45 15.70 -6.62 4.13
N THR A 46 15.48 -5.39 4.59
CA THR A 46 16.29 -4.75 5.62
C THR A 46 15.45 -4.42 6.86
N GLY A 47 16.11 -4.30 8.02
CA GLY A 47 15.45 -3.82 9.24
C GLY A 47 14.86 -2.42 9.09
N GLY A 48 15.52 -1.55 8.30
CA GLY A 48 15.01 -0.22 7.97
C GLY A 48 13.66 -0.29 7.22
N GLN A 49 13.55 -1.16 6.22
CA GLN A 49 12.29 -1.35 5.48
C GLN A 49 11.17 -1.89 6.39
N SER A 50 11.48 -2.77 7.34
CA SER A 50 10.49 -3.25 8.31
C SER A 50 10.03 -2.15 9.28
N MET A 51 10.92 -1.26 9.68
CA MET A 51 10.57 -0.10 10.50
C MET A 51 9.68 0.89 9.73
N GLU A 52 10.02 1.20 8.48
CA GLU A 52 9.18 2.04 7.61
C GLU A 52 7.80 1.44 7.39
N ALA A 53 7.72 0.12 7.16
CA ALA A 53 6.46 -0.59 7.02
C ALA A 53 5.60 -0.55 8.30
N GLN A 54 6.22 -0.69 9.49
CA GLN A 54 5.52 -0.53 10.77
C GLN A 54 4.96 0.89 10.90
N GLN A 55 5.76 1.92 10.62
CA GLN A 55 5.31 3.31 10.68
C GLN A 55 4.16 3.59 9.70
N TYR A 56 4.23 3.00 8.51
CA TYR A 56 3.17 3.06 7.51
C TYR A 56 1.84 2.47 8.04
N GLU A 57 1.87 1.25 8.61
CA GLU A 57 0.65 0.61 9.16
C GLU A 57 0.08 1.40 10.36
N GLU A 58 0.94 1.95 11.21
CA GLU A 58 0.50 2.81 12.32
C GLU A 58 -0.13 4.12 11.83
N ALA A 59 0.46 4.75 10.81
CA ALA A 59 -0.09 5.97 10.21
C ALA A 59 -1.43 5.69 9.53
N LYS A 60 -1.53 4.58 8.80
CA LYS A 60 -2.78 4.10 8.19
C LYS A 60 -3.84 3.85 9.26
N LEU A 61 -3.49 3.26 10.41
CA LEU A 61 -4.42 3.08 11.53
C LEU A 61 -4.91 4.42 12.09
N ARG A 62 -4.00 5.36 12.37
CA ARG A 62 -4.36 6.69 12.91
C ARG A 62 -5.28 7.50 11.99
N THR A 63 -5.15 7.29 10.68
CA THR A 63 -6.00 7.92 9.65
C THR A 63 -7.24 7.09 9.30
N ARG A 64 -7.58 6.10 10.14
CA ARG A 64 -8.75 5.21 9.97
C ARG A 64 -8.76 4.48 8.63
N GLY A 65 -7.61 3.93 8.26
CA GLY A 65 -7.40 3.12 7.07
C GLY A 65 -7.04 3.90 5.82
N LEU A 66 -7.05 5.24 5.85
CA LEU A 66 -6.72 6.05 4.68
C LEU A 66 -5.21 6.01 4.37
N HIS A 67 -4.89 5.75 3.11
CA HIS A 67 -3.53 5.74 2.60
C HIS A 67 -3.57 5.89 1.08
N PHE A 68 -2.42 5.93 0.43
CA PHE A 68 -2.36 5.97 -1.02
C PHE A 68 -1.29 5.04 -1.57
N LEU A 69 -1.47 4.66 -2.83
CA LEU A 69 -0.44 4.03 -3.66
C LEU A 69 -0.07 5.02 -4.78
N SER A 70 1.22 5.33 -4.89
CA SER A 70 1.78 6.13 -5.97
C SER A 70 2.72 5.27 -6.80
N VAL A 71 2.57 5.34 -8.13
CA VAL A 71 3.48 4.70 -9.09
C VAL A 71 4.15 5.80 -9.89
N GLN A 72 5.48 5.87 -9.83
CA GLN A 72 6.30 6.90 -10.46
C GLN A 72 7.68 6.35 -10.84
N GLU A 73 8.36 6.99 -11.79
CA GLU A 73 9.70 6.55 -12.24
C GLU A 73 10.76 6.62 -11.15
N GLY A 74 10.68 7.60 -10.27
CA GLY A 74 11.59 7.77 -9.15
C GLY A 74 11.17 8.91 -8.23
N PRO A 75 11.90 9.13 -7.12
CA PRO A 75 11.57 10.15 -6.12
C PRO A 75 11.61 11.58 -6.67
N GLU A 76 12.42 11.83 -7.68
CA GLU A 76 12.57 13.15 -8.32
C GLU A 76 11.50 13.45 -9.38
N SER A 77 10.52 12.55 -9.57
CA SER A 77 9.47 12.73 -10.57
C SER A 77 8.47 13.80 -10.13
N GLU A 78 8.18 14.76 -11.01
CA GLU A 78 7.23 15.85 -10.72
C GLU A 78 5.77 15.37 -10.62
N GLN A 79 5.42 14.29 -11.31
CA GLN A 79 4.05 13.75 -11.35
C GLN A 79 4.06 12.22 -11.38
N PRO A 80 3.16 11.55 -10.65
CA PRO A 80 3.05 10.10 -10.71
C PRO A 80 2.35 9.64 -12.00
N ASP A 81 2.76 8.48 -12.52
CA ASP A 81 2.08 7.78 -13.62
C ASP A 81 0.74 7.18 -13.17
N GLY A 82 0.57 6.96 -11.87
CA GLY A 82 -0.69 6.53 -11.27
C GLY A 82 -0.76 6.83 -9.78
N PHE A 83 -1.93 7.22 -9.32
CA PHE A 83 -2.18 7.55 -7.91
C PHE A 83 -3.56 7.05 -7.49
N TRP A 84 -3.61 6.28 -6.41
CA TRP A 84 -4.84 5.75 -5.84
C TRP A 84 -4.94 6.15 -4.38
N LEU A 85 -6.01 6.84 -4.02
CA LEU A 85 -6.40 7.03 -2.62
C LEU A 85 -7.24 5.83 -2.20
N LEU A 86 -6.80 5.13 -1.16
CA LEU A 86 -7.32 3.83 -0.75
C LEU A 86 -7.79 3.89 0.71
N LYS A 87 -8.66 2.94 1.07
CA LYS A 87 -9.13 2.79 2.44
C LYS A 87 -9.18 1.34 2.86
N ASP A 88 -8.30 0.99 3.79
CA ASP A 88 -8.31 -0.31 4.46
C ASP A 88 -9.43 -0.33 5.52
N ILE A 89 -10.50 -1.06 5.22
CA ILE A 89 -11.70 -1.14 6.07
C ILE A 89 -11.41 -1.92 7.36
N GLU A 90 -10.48 -2.90 7.35
CA GLU A 90 -10.09 -3.64 8.54
C GLU A 90 -9.35 -2.71 9.52
N SER A 91 -8.38 -1.95 9.00
CA SER A 91 -7.66 -0.94 9.78
C SER A 91 -8.61 0.14 10.30
N ALA A 92 -9.59 0.56 9.50
CA ALA A 92 -10.61 1.51 9.94
C ALA A 92 -11.44 0.98 11.12
N ALA A 93 -11.88 -0.28 11.05
CA ALA A 93 -12.64 -0.92 12.13
C ALA A 93 -11.83 -1.03 13.42
N LYS A 94 -10.55 -1.43 13.32
CA LYS A 94 -9.63 -1.50 14.47
C LYS A 94 -9.45 -0.13 15.13
N ALA A 95 -9.26 0.93 14.35
CA ALA A 95 -9.12 2.29 14.86
C ALA A 95 -10.35 2.74 15.66
N ILE A 96 -11.56 2.43 15.17
CA ILE A 96 -12.81 2.75 15.87
C ILE A 96 -12.90 1.98 17.19
N SER A 97 -12.52 0.70 17.21
CA SER A 97 -12.54 -0.10 18.44
C SER A 97 -11.56 0.40 19.50
N ALA A 98 -10.40 0.91 19.11
CA ALA A 98 -9.39 1.41 20.04
C ALA A 98 -9.76 2.76 20.70
N MET A 99 -10.80 3.43 20.22
CA MET A 99 -11.30 4.70 20.78
C MET A 99 -12.42 4.50 21.83
N ARG A 100 -12.87 3.27 22.03
CA ARG A 100 -13.87 2.90 23.04
C ARG A 100 -13.18 2.39 24.30
#